data_AF-A0A9D4PW70-F1
#
_entry.id   AF-A0A9D4PW70-F1
#
_cell.length_a   1.000
_cell.length_b   1.000
_cell.length_c   1.000
_cell.angle_alpha   90.00
_cell.angle_beta   90.00
_cell.angle_gamma   90.00
#
_symmetry.space_group_name_H-M   'P 1'
#
loop_
_entity.id
_entity.type
_entity.pdbx_description
1 polymer ?
#
loop_
_entity_poly.entity_id
_entity_poly.type
_entity_poly.pdbx_seq_one_letter_code
_entity_poly.pdbx_strand_id
1 'polypeptide(L)'
;MYVWYQQRIRLLRIGVFMLMTMGFLYQASKVVEEYLSYPSAVDVRIEGTEVLLFPGLSVCVTNWVSKTKLCEHYPDFCDTNTTDVEELKKLLLTGGKLGDIAHSSEDVLQIGFVNPTQYFFEFYLSPK
;
A
#
# COMPACT_ATOMS: atom_id res chain seq x y z
N MET A 1 58.03 -10.08 54.13
CA MET A 1 57.17 -10.95 53.30
C MET A 1 55.74 -10.39 53.10
N TYR A 2 55.13 -9.74 54.11
CA TYR A 2 53.77 -9.15 54.00
C TYR A 2 53.59 -8.05 52.94
N VAL A 3 54.59 -7.17 52.76
CA VAL A 3 54.51 -6.04 51.80
C VAL A 3 54.35 -6.52 50.35
N TRP A 4 55.01 -7.62 49.99
CA TRP A 4 54.99 -8.17 48.64
C TRP A 4 53.64 -8.84 48.29
N TYR A 5 53.01 -9.48 49.29
CA TYR A 5 51.67 -10.06 49.15
C TYR A 5 50.59 -8.97 48.98
N GLN A 6 50.70 -7.89 49.74
CA GLN A 6 49.76 -6.76 49.67
C GLN A 6 49.82 -6.02 48.32
N GLN A 7 51.00 -5.92 47.72
CA GLN A 7 51.19 -5.29 46.41
C GLN A 7 50.58 -6.12 45.26
N ARG A 8 50.66 -7.46 45.33
CA ARG A 8 50.00 -8.37 44.38
C ARG A 8 48.47 -8.28 44.43
N ILE A 9 47.89 -8.17 45.62
CA ILE A 9 46.43 -8.02 45.78
C ILE A 9 45.94 -6.69 45.19
N ARG A 10 46.70 -5.60 45.35
CA ARG A 10 46.35 -4.31 44.73
C ARG A 10 46.35 -4.39 43.21
N LEU A 11 47.35 -5.04 42.60
CA LEU A 11 47.40 -5.23 41.14
C LEU A 11 46.26 -6.10 40.63
N LEU A 12 45.91 -7.18 41.34
CA LEU A 12 44.74 -8.00 40.98
C LEU A 12 43.44 -7.21 41.06
N ARG A 13 43.25 -6.39 42.10
CA ARG A 13 42.05 -5.53 42.23
C ARG A 13 41.94 -4.53 41.09
N ILE A 14 43.07 -3.89 40.72
CA ILE A 14 43.11 -2.96 39.57
C ILE A 14 42.81 -3.71 38.27
N GLY A 15 43.39 -4.90 38.07
CA GLY A 15 43.14 -5.72 36.88
C GLY A 15 41.67 -6.14 36.76
N VAL A 16 41.07 -6.60 37.86
CA VAL A 16 39.63 -6.96 37.90
C VAL A 16 38.77 -5.74 37.64
N PHE A 17 39.09 -4.58 38.24
CA PHE A 17 38.37 -3.34 38.00
C PHE A 17 38.42 -2.93 36.53
N MET A 18 39.61 -2.94 35.91
CA MET A 18 39.78 -2.62 34.49
C MET A 18 39.00 -3.57 33.57
N LEU A 19 39.02 -4.87 33.87
CA LEU A 19 38.28 -5.87 33.11
C LEU A 19 36.76 -5.62 33.18
N MET A 20 36.25 -5.31 34.38
CA MET A 20 34.82 -5.01 34.58
C MET A 20 34.42 -3.71 33.87
N THR A 21 35.24 -2.66 33.95
CA THR A 21 34.96 -1.39 33.25
C THR A 21 34.98 -1.57 31.73
N MET A 22 35.92 -2.34 31.19
CA MET A 22 35.94 -2.66 29.75
C MET A 22 34.69 -3.45 29.33
N GLY A 23 34.27 -4.44 30.12
CA GLY A 23 33.05 -5.20 29.87
C GLY A 23 31.80 -4.31 29.85
N PHE A 24 31.71 -3.38 30.81
CA PHE A 24 30.61 -2.42 30.87
C PHE A 24 30.58 -1.49 29.65
N LEU A 25 31.73 -0.91 29.28
CA LEU A 25 31.83 -0.01 28.12
C LEU A 25 31.47 -0.73 26.81
N TYR A 26 31.87 -1.99 26.67
CA TYR A 26 31.52 -2.81 25.52
C TYR A 26 30.01 -3.04 25.42
N GLN A 27 29.37 -3.43 26.53
CA GLN A 27 27.92 -3.62 26.56
C GLN A 27 27.16 -2.32 26.29
N ALA A 28 27.58 -1.21 26.93
CA ALA A 28 26.98 0.10 26.74
C ALA A 28 27.06 0.55 25.27
N SER A 29 28.22 0.37 24.63
CA SER A 29 28.41 0.71 23.22
C SER A 29 27.48 -0.08 22.31
N LYS A 30 27.32 -1.38 22.58
CA LYS A 30 26.42 -2.25 21.81
C LYS A 30 24.96 -1.87 21.95
N VAL A 31 24.52 -1.50 23.15
CA VAL A 31 23.14 -1.01 23.38
C VAL A 31 22.91 0.31 22.65
N VAL A 32 23.89 1.21 22.65
CA VAL A 32 23.78 2.48 21.91
C VAL A 32 23.73 2.25 20.40
N GLU A 33 24.55 1.34 19.87
CA GLU A 33 24.51 0.95 18.45
C GLU A 33 23.13 0.42 18.04
N GLU A 34 22.55 -0.46 18.88
CA GLU A 34 21.20 -1.01 18.66
C GLU A 34 20.10 0.04 18.82
N TYR A 35 20.26 1.00 19.73
CA TYR A 35 19.33 2.11 19.87
C TYR A 35 19.37 3.03 18.64
N LEU A 36 20.56 3.30 18.11
CA LEU A 36 20.77 4.16 16.94
C LEU A 36 20.46 3.47 15.61
N SER A 37 20.31 2.13 15.58
CA SER A 37 19.84 1.42 14.38
C SER A 37 18.32 1.54 14.18
N TYR A 38 17.61 2.15 15.15
CA TYR A 38 16.16 2.38 15.14
C TYR A 38 15.34 1.16 14.68
N PRO A 39 15.56 -0.03 15.25
CA PRO A 39 14.79 -1.21 14.85
C PRO A 39 13.33 -1.02 15.31
N SER A 40 12.40 -1.01 14.35
CA SER A 40 10.96 -0.96 14.66
C SER A 40 10.38 -2.37 14.72
N ALA A 41 9.73 -2.72 15.83
CA ALA A 41 8.91 -3.92 15.92
C ALA A 41 7.44 -3.56 15.70
N VAL A 42 6.75 -4.31 14.84
CA VAL A 42 5.31 -4.15 14.60
C VAL A 42 4.58 -5.26 15.36
N ASP A 43 3.80 -4.89 16.38
CA ASP A 43 2.89 -5.80 17.08
C ASP A 43 1.54 -5.78 16.36
N VAL A 44 1.22 -6.87 15.65
CA VAL A 44 -0.05 -6.99 14.93
C VAL A 44 -1.10 -7.59 15.87
N ARG A 45 -2.04 -6.75 16.29
CA ARG A 45 -3.19 -7.16 17.11
C ARG A 45 -4.46 -7.10 16.30
N ILE A 46 -5.24 -8.17 16.37
CA ILE A 46 -6.59 -8.21 15.79
C ILE A 46 -7.55 -7.77 16.89
N GLU A 47 -7.94 -6.50 16.87
CA GLU A 47 -8.95 -5.97 17.76
C GLU A 47 -10.32 -6.03 17.07
N GLY A 48 -11.29 -6.68 17.71
CA GLY A 48 -12.68 -6.69 17.24
C GLY A 48 -13.35 -5.38 17.61
N THR A 49 -13.27 -4.37 16.75
CA THR A 49 -13.99 -3.10 16.95
C THR A 49 -15.48 -3.27 16.64
N GLU A 50 -16.35 -2.78 17.51
CA GLU A 50 -17.82 -2.85 17.35
C GLU A 50 -18.33 -2.10 16.11
N VAL A 51 -17.54 -1.14 15.62
CA VAL A 51 -17.81 -0.39 14.39
C VAL A 51 -16.61 -0.49 13.45
N LEU A 52 -16.80 -1.14 12.31
CA LEU A 52 -15.81 -1.20 11.24
C LEU A 52 -16.12 -0.08 10.24
N LEU A 53 -15.17 0.84 10.05
CA LEU A 53 -15.27 1.84 8.99
C LEU A 53 -15.19 1.12 7.64
N PHE A 54 -16.22 1.29 6.82
CA PHE A 54 -16.24 0.73 5.48
C PHE A 54 -15.22 1.46 4.60
N PRO A 55 -14.32 0.75 3.90
CA PRO A 55 -13.29 1.38 3.08
C PRO A 55 -13.92 2.06 1.85
N GLY A 56 -13.21 3.06 1.31
CA GLY A 56 -13.57 3.63 0.02
C GLY A 56 -13.46 2.57 -1.07
N LEU A 57 -14.54 2.34 -1.81
CA LEU A 57 -14.55 1.45 -2.97
C LEU A 57 -14.39 2.26 -4.25
N SER A 58 -13.43 1.88 -5.08
CA SER A 58 -13.25 2.40 -6.43
C SER A 58 -13.54 1.30 -7.45
N VAL A 59 -14.56 1.48 -8.28
CA VAL A 59 -14.93 0.54 -9.35
C VAL A 59 -14.41 1.08 -10.68
N CYS A 60 -13.72 0.24 -11.45
CA CYS A 60 -13.26 0.57 -12.80
C CYS A 60 -14.02 -0.27 -13.82
N VAL A 61 -14.61 0.40 -14.82
CA VAL A 61 -15.26 -0.26 -15.95
C VAL A 61 -14.21 -0.51 -17.02
N THR A 62 -13.96 -1.77 -17.37
CA THR A 62 -12.96 -2.15 -18.38
C THR A 62 -13.37 -1.73 -19.79
N ASN A 63 -14.67 -1.66 -20.05
CA ASN A 63 -15.21 -1.13 -21.30
C ASN A 63 -15.52 0.37 -21.14
N TRP A 64 -14.54 1.20 -21.48
CA TRP A 64 -14.64 2.64 -21.33
C TRP A 64 -15.26 3.34 -22.55
N VAL A 65 -15.35 2.66 -23.70
CA VAL A 65 -15.83 3.23 -24.98
C VAL A 65 -17.29 2.84 -25.22
N SER A 66 -18.15 3.84 -25.39
CA SER A 66 -19.55 3.61 -25.76
C SER A 66 -19.66 3.31 -27.26
N LYS A 67 -20.17 2.13 -27.62
CA LYS A 67 -20.40 1.79 -29.04
C LYS A 67 -21.30 2.80 -29.75
N THR A 68 -22.35 3.28 -29.07
CA THR A 68 -23.28 4.28 -29.64
C THR A 68 -22.61 5.60 -29.98
N LYS A 69 -21.84 6.17 -29.03
CA LYS A 69 -21.12 7.44 -29.22
C LYS A 69 -19.93 7.30 -30.17
N LEU A 70 -19.30 6.13 -30.17
CA LEU A 70 -18.22 5.81 -31.11
C LEU A 70 -18.76 5.82 -32.55
N CYS A 71 -19.89 5.17 -32.81
CA CYS A 71 -20.50 5.12 -34.14
C CYS A 71 -21.04 6.48 -34.62
N GLU A 72 -21.39 7.39 -33.71
CA GLU A 72 -21.81 8.76 -34.05
C GLU A 72 -20.63 9.62 -34.52
N HIS A 73 -19.48 9.53 -33.84
CA HIS A 73 -18.28 10.30 -34.18
C HIS A 73 -17.42 9.66 -35.27
N TYR A 74 -17.43 8.34 -35.37
CA TYR A 74 -16.57 7.55 -36.26
C TYR A 74 -17.37 6.43 -36.93
N PRO A 75 -18.24 6.76 -37.91
CA PRO A 75 -19.11 5.78 -38.57
C PRO A 75 -18.30 4.69 -39.30
N ASP A 76 -17.10 5.03 -39.79
CA ASP A 76 -16.21 4.13 -40.51
C ASP A 76 -15.73 2.93 -39.68
N PHE A 77 -15.73 3.07 -38.35
CA PHE A 77 -15.26 2.04 -37.40
C PHE A 77 -16.40 1.33 -36.66
N CYS A 78 -17.66 1.49 -37.12
CA CYS A 78 -18.83 0.90 -36.45
C CYS A 78 -19.06 -0.58 -36.81
N ASP A 79 -18.56 -1.02 -37.97
CA ASP A 79 -18.75 -2.39 -38.46
C ASP A 79 -17.76 -3.38 -37.82
N THR A 80 -18.28 -4.52 -37.37
CA THR A 80 -17.57 -5.55 -36.59
C THR A 80 -16.56 -6.39 -37.39
N ASN A 81 -16.11 -5.92 -38.56
CA ASN A 81 -15.04 -6.59 -39.29
C ASN A 81 -13.69 -6.18 -38.70
N THR A 82 -13.02 -7.18 -38.13
CA THR A 82 -11.98 -7.12 -37.11
C THR A 82 -10.62 -6.54 -37.55
N THR A 83 -10.56 -5.77 -38.64
CA THR A 83 -9.29 -5.34 -39.24
C THR A 83 -8.72 -4.02 -38.71
N ASP A 84 -9.54 -3.13 -38.14
CA ASP A 84 -9.10 -1.74 -37.86
C ASP A 84 -9.00 -1.38 -36.36
N VAL A 85 -8.96 -2.37 -35.47
CA VAL A 85 -8.85 -2.14 -34.02
C VAL A 85 -7.55 -1.42 -33.66
N GLU A 86 -6.44 -1.74 -34.33
CA GLU A 86 -5.14 -1.15 -34.04
C GLU A 86 -4.99 0.26 -34.62
N GLU A 87 -5.72 0.57 -35.68
CA GLU A 87 -5.80 1.92 -36.26
C GLU A 87 -6.71 2.81 -35.40
N LEU A 88 -7.86 2.29 -34.95
CA LEU A 88 -8.72 2.95 -33.97
C LEU A 88 -7.96 3.24 -32.67
N LYS A 89 -7.19 2.27 -32.17
CA LYS A 89 -6.37 2.45 -30.97
C LYS A 89 -5.31 3.53 -31.16
N LYS A 90 -4.66 3.60 -32.32
CA LYS A 90 -3.71 4.68 -32.63
C LYS A 90 -4.42 6.03 -32.67
N LEU A 91 -5.57 6.14 -33.35
CA LEU A 91 -6.38 7.36 -33.41
C LEU A 91 -6.83 7.85 -32.02
N LEU A 92 -7.26 6.93 -31.16
CA LEU A 92 -7.63 7.24 -29.77
C LEU A 92 -6.42 7.69 -28.95
N LEU A 93 -5.24 7.09 -29.14
CA LEU A 93 -4.04 7.44 -28.39
C LEU A 93 -3.38 8.76 -28.82
N THR A 94 -3.48 9.16 -30.10
CA THR A 94 -2.79 10.35 -30.62
C THR A 94 -3.65 11.61 -30.75
N GLY A 95 -4.98 11.52 -30.82
CA GLY A 95 -5.78 12.72 -31.13
C GLY A 95 -7.25 12.73 -30.72
N GLY A 96 -7.74 11.73 -29.99
CA GLY A 96 -9.18 11.63 -29.71
C GLY A 96 -9.68 12.52 -28.57
N LYS A 97 -10.86 13.14 -28.76
CA LYS A 97 -11.69 13.64 -27.66
C LYS A 97 -12.28 12.47 -26.87
N LEU A 98 -11.44 11.77 -26.11
CA LEU A 98 -11.82 10.55 -25.40
C LEU A 98 -13.01 10.75 -24.46
N GLY A 99 -13.14 11.95 -23.88
CA GLY A 99 -14.27 12.31 -23.02
C GLY A 99 -15.62 12.26 -23.72
N ASP A 100 -15.69 12.54 -25.02
CA ASP A 100 -16.94 12.60 -25.78
C ASP A 100 -17.47 11.19 -26.11
N ILE A 101 -16.57 10.21 -26.22
CA ILE A 101 -16.88 8.83 -26.62
C ILE A 101 -16.96 7.91 -25.39
N ALA A 102 -16.36 8.32 -24.28
CA ALA A 102 -16.36 7.55 -23.05
C ALA A 102 -17.78 7.33 -22.51
N HIS A 103 -17.95 6.19 -21.83
CA HIS A 103 -19.11 5.97 -20.98
C HIS A 103 -19.10 6.95 -19.81
N SER A 104 -20.26 7.54 -19.51
CA SER A 104 -20.45 8.21 -18.22
C SER A 104 -20.51 7.14 -17.14
N SER A 105 -19.90 7.40 -15.98
CA SER A 105 -19.97 6.50 -14.83
C SER A 105 -21.41 6.30 -14.35
N GLU A 106 -22.25 7.33 -14.49
CA GLU A 106 -23.66 7.34 -14.09
C GLU A 106 -24.52 6.41 -14.97
N ASP A 107 -24.12 6.19 -16.23
CA ASP A 107 -24.84 5.33 -17.17
C ASP A 107 -24.54 3.84 -16.95
N VAL A 108 -23.44 3.54 -16.25
CA VAL A 108 -22.93 2.16 -16.11
C VAL A 108 -23.14 1.64 -14.70
N LEU A 109 -22.94 2.48 -13.70
CA LEU A 109 -22.97 2.09 -12.30
C LEU A 109 -24.17 2.74 -11.60
N GLN A 110 -25.09 1.91 -11.13
CA GLN A 110 -26.12 2.31 -10.18
C GLN A 110 -25.74 1.79 -8.79
N ILE A 111 -25.72 2.69 -7.82
CA ILE A 111 -25.45 2.36 -6.42
C ILE A 111 -26.77 2.38 -5.66
N GLY A 112 -27.21 1.21 -5.19
CA GLY A 112 -28.41 1.05 -4.38
C GLY A 112 -28.07 0.82 -2.91
N PHE A 113 -28.77 1.50 -2.01
CA PHE A 113 -28.75 1.18 -0.58
C PHE A 113 -29.88 0.22 -0.27
N VAL A 114 -29.55 -1.06 -0.04
CA VAL A 114 -30.53 -2.05 0.41
C VAL A 114 -30.43 -2.13 1.93
N ASN A 115 -31.32 -1.40 2.61
CA ASN A 115 -31.53 -1.43 4.06
C ASN A 115 -30.37 -0.85 4.91
N PRO A 116 -30.54 0.32 5.57
CA PRO A 116 -29.48 1.00 6.33
C PRO A 116 -29.00 0.24 7.58
N THR A 117 -29.69 -0.84 7.97
CA THR A 117 -29.28 -1.69 9.10
C THR A 117 -28.29 -2.79 8.71
N GLN A 118 -28.07 -3.00 7.41
CA GLN A 118 -27.12 -3.97 6.89
C GLN A 118 -26.09 -3.25 6.02
N TYR A 119 -24.80 -3.42 6.32
CA TYR A 119 -23.70 -2.74 5.62
C TYR A 119 -23.41 -3.37 4.23
N PHE A 120 -24.44 -3.72 3.46
CA PHE A 120 -24.28 -4.30 2.13
C PHE A 120 -24.60 -3.25 1.06
N PHE A 121 -23.64 -3.03 0.16
CA PHE A 121 -23.83 -2.24 -1.05
C PHE A 121 -24.01 -3.20 -2.22
N GLU A 122 -25.13 -3.08 -2.94
CA GLU A 122 -25.30 -3.80 -4.20
C GLU A 122 -25.01 -2.86 -5.37
N PHE A 123 -24.08 -3.29 -6.23
CA PHE A 123 -23.75 -2.62 -7.47
C PHE A 123 -24.51 -3.32 -8.60
N TYR A 124 -25.39 -2.58 -9.27
CA TYR A 124 -26.05 -3.08 -10.45
C TYR A 124 -25.42 -2.46 -11.69
N LEU A 125 -25.18 -3.30 -12.69
CA LEU A 125 -24.94 -2.81 -14.05
C LEU A 125 -26.29 -2.38 -14.62
N SER A 126 -26.40 -1.12 -15.01
CA SER A 126 -27.61 -0.65 -15.68
C SER A 126 -27.77 -1.44 -16.99
N PRO A 127 -28.87 -2.20 -17.19
CA PRO A 127 -29.13 -2.81 -18.48
C PRO A 127 -29.37 -1.67 -19.50
N LYS A 128 -28.61 -1.68 -20.58
CA LYS A 128 -28.82 -0.81 -21.74
C LYS A 128 -29.76 -1.44 -22.74
#